data_AF-A0A955QZN2-F1
#
_entry.id   AF-A0A955QZN2-F1
#
_cell.length_a   1.000
_cell.length_b   1.000
_cell.length_c   1.000
_cell.angle_alpha   90.00
_cell.angle_beta   90.00
_cell.angle_gamma   90.00
#
_symmetry.space_group_name_H-M   'P 1'
#
loop_
_entity.id
_entity.type
_entity.pdbx_description
1 polymer ?
#
loop_
_entity_poly.entity_id
_entity_poly.type
_entity_poly.pdbx_seq_one_letter_code
_entity_poly.pdbx_strand_id
1 'polypeptide(L)'
;MLELIGAGFSLGWPMLVFLVGLILYFQASIPDPVRKKNATFKGLIGIVCAQLAFMAIANYTKNFNLNPGVLPISLVLITAITFVMSLYFANISALMKIGGFMFFVAAALSGYGNWLPQVEGGFPPPVVKLDFQSMSAQQLGDEGEKIIFGGLGQSKVQGAIGKGQCPLCHGFQKGFLSERAPNLFDIPARAKTRLEEPNYHMNDPAARPSVQKEAFEGSGTATNALEYIAESHACPNCYVVPGFGVKGSNDTESPMPKIHKPPISLSMGELAAVDTWMYVREGLESPSYEEIQSAYEKFIPEGDRVTESAGDDAGGAAAGGVLATGDEPVNEIFMKGGCVACHTIPGIEGATGKVGPALIEGTNAPNRLKDPGYKGKAKSVKEYITESILDPSAYVVKDYPDNQMPKDFGKKLSAGAVNKVVDYLSQVKEGQDPPPVE
;
A
#
# COMPACT_ATOMS: atom_id res chain seq x y z
N MET A 1 37.73 -12.33 -4.18
CA MET A 1 38.90 -11.58 -3.66
C MET A 1 39.99 -11.39 -4.72
N LEU A 2 40.49 -12.45 -5.37
CA LEU A 2 41.50 -12.35 -6.43
C LEU A 2 41.07 -11.47 -7.61
N GLU A 3 39.81 -11.60 -8.05
CA GLU A 3 39.25 -10.76 -9.12
C GLU A 3 39.20 -9.27 -8.74
N LEU A 4 38.91 -8.97 -7.47
CA LEU A 4 38.86 -7.60 -6.98
C LEU A 4 40.25 -6.98 -6.90
N ILE A 5 41.24 -7.77 -6.49
CA ILE A 5 42.66 -7.36 -6.50
C ILE A 5 43.11 -7.05 -7.93
N GLY A 6 42.77 -7.93 -8.89
CA GLY A 6 43.08 -7.73 -10.31
C GLY A 6 42.42 -6.46 -10.87
N ALA A 7 41.14 -6.24 -10.57
CA ALA A 7 40.40 -5.05 -10.99
C ALA A 7 40.97 -3.75 -10.38
N GLY A 8 41.34 -3.78 -9.09
CA GLY A 8 42.00 -2.67 -8.43
C GLY A 8 43.35 -2.35 -9.07
N PHE A 9 44.14 -3.38 -9.38
CA PHE A 9 45.43 -3.19 -10.06
C PHE A 9 45.26 -2.60 -11.46
N SER A 10 44.32 -3.12 -12.26
CA SER A 10 44.06 -2.60 -13.60
C SER A 10 43.63 -1.12 -13.60
N LEU A 11 42.90 -0.69 -12.58
CA LEU A 11 42.47 0.69 -12.42
C LEU A 11 43.62 1.60 -11.94
N GLY A 12 44.48 1.07 -11.07
CA GLY A 12 45.44 1.85 -10.29
C GLY A 12 46.89 1.83 -10.77
N TRP A 13 47.24 1.00 -11.75
CA TRP A 13 48.63 0.75 -12.12
C TRP A 13 49.48 2.03 -12.41
N PRO A 14 48.98 3.11 -13.03
CA PRO A 14 49.80 4.31 -13.26
C PRO A 14 50.22 4.98 -11.95
N MET A 15 49.32 5.01 -10.96
CA MET A 15 49.59 5.58 -9.64
C MET A 15 50.57 4.72 -8.86
N LEU A 16 50.48 3.39 -8.97
CA LEU A 16 51.42 2.47 -8.32
C LEU A 16 52.84 2.63 -8.89
N VAL A 17 52.97 2.78 -10.20
CA VAL A 17 54.26 3.06 -10.86
C VAL A 17 54.84 4.39 -10.40
N PHE A 18 54.01 5.43 -10.30
CA PHE A 18 54.42 6.73 -9.77
C PHE A 18 54.96 6.63 -8.33
N LEU A 19 54.26 5.90 -7.45
CA LEU A 19 54.68 5.71 -6.06
C LEU A 19 55.98 4.91 -5.96
N VAL A 20 56.18 3.90 -6.81
CA VAL A 20 57.47 3.18 -6.91
C VAL A 20 58.58 4.13 -7.36
N GLY A 21 58.34 4.96 -8.37
CA GLY A 21 59.29 5.99 -8.82
C GLY A 21 59.65 6.97 -7.70
N LEU A 22 58.68 7.38 -6.89
CA LEU A 22 58.90 8.25 -5.73
C LEU A 22 59.77 7.57 -4.65
N ILE A 23 59.60 6.27 -4.41
CA ILE A 23 60.45 5.50 -3.49
C ILE A 23 61.89 5.45 -4.01
N LEU A 24 62.08 5.19 -5.31
CA LEU A 24 63.41 5.18 -5.94
C LEU A 24 64.08 6.55 -5.86
N TYR A 25 63.31 7.62 -6.06
CA TYR A 25 63.78 8.99 -5.86
C TYR A 25 64.25 9.23 -4.41
N PHE A 26 63.47 8.82 -3.40
CA PHE A 26 63.89 8.93 -2.00
C PHE A 26 65.17 8.14 -1.68
N GLN A 27 65.36 6.98 -2.31
CA GLN A 27 66.58 6.18 -2.17
C GLN A 27 67.83 6.91 -2.70
N ALA A 28 67.68 7.62 -3.81
CA ALA A 28 68.77 8.38 -4.45
C ALA A 28 69.02 9.74 -3.79
N SER A 29 67.98 10.45 -3.35
CA SER A 29 68.07 11.87 -2.99
C SER A 29 68.22 12.16 -1.50
N ILE A 30 67.92 11.21 -0.60
CA ILE A 30 68.02 11.43 0.85
C ILE A 30 69.37 10.91 1.37
N PRO A 31 70.28 11.75 1.90
CA PRO A 31 71.57 11.29 2.41
C PRO A 31 71.47 10.58 3.76
N ASP A 32 70.60 11.09 4.65
CA ASP A 32 70.42 10.55 6.01
C ASP A 32 69.78 9.14 5.98
N PRO A 33 70.47 8.09 6.48
CA PRO A 33 69.97 6.73 6.42
C PRO A 33 68.66 6.52 7.20
N VAL A 34 68.46 7.23 8.31
CA VAL A 34 67.26 7.08 9.15
C VAL A 34 66.05 7.69 8.43
N ARG A 35 66.17 8.93 7.95
CA ARG A 35 65.12 9.60 7.18
C ARG A 35 64.83 8.88 5.86
N LYS A 36 65.83 8.31 5.20
CA LYS A 36 65.66 7.47 4.01
C LYS A 36 64.80 6.25 4.29
N LYS A 37 65.16 5.47 5.32
CA LYS A 37 64.40 4.28 5.73
C LYS A 37 62.94 4.62 6.06
N ASN A 38 62.73 5.72 6.79
CA ASN A 38 61.39 6.18 7.13
C ASN A 38 60.58 6.61 5.88
N ALA A 39 61.18 7.33 4.94
CA ALA A 39 60.53 7.76 3.71
C ALA A 39 60.17 6.57 2.81
N THR A 40 61.07 5.60 2.66
CA THR A 40 60.82 4.36 1.92
C THR A 40 59.70 3.54 2.55
N PHE A 41 59.71 3.38 3.87
CA PHE A 41 58.67 2.65 4.58
C PHE A 41 57.28 3.31 4.41
N LYS A 42 57.19 4.64 4.56
CA LYS A 42 55.95 5.38 4.30
C LYS A 42 55.50 5.28 2.83
N GLY A 43 56.43 5.24 1.89
CA GLY A 43 56.13 4.99 0.48
C GLY A 43 55.50 3.62 0.25
N LEU A 44 56.01 2.57 0.90
CA LEU A 44 55.41 1.22 0.84
C LEU A 44 54.01 1.18 1.43
N ILE A 45 53.78 1.84 2.57
CA ILE A 45 52.43 2.00 3.14
C ILE A 45 51.51 2.73 2.16
N GLY A 46 52.01 3.78 1.49
CA GLY A 46 51.29 4.50 0.44
C GLY A 46 50.85 3.61 -0.73
N ILE A 47 51.72 2.70 -1.18
CA ILE A 47 51.39 1.71 -2.23
C ILE A 47 50.25 0.79 -1.79
N VAL A 48 50.33 0.26 -0.57
CA VAL A 48 49.28 -0.62 -0.02
C VAL A 48 47.95 0.12 0.10
N CYS A 49 47.95 1.34 0.65
CA CYS A 49 46.76 2.16 0.78
C CYS A 49 46.16 2.53 -0.59
N ALA A 50 46.99 2.86 -1.58
CA ALA A 50 46.54 3.15 -2.94
C ALA A 50 45.86 1.93 -3.57
N GLN A 51 46.45 0.74 -3.43
CA GLN A 51 45.85 -0.49 -3.94
C GLN A 51 44.49 -0.79 -3.28
N LEU A 52 44.38 -0.64 -1.96
CA LEU A 52 43.11 -0.80 -1.26
C LEU A 52 42.06 0.22 -1.73
N ALA A 53 42.47 1.46 -2.03
CA ALA A 53 41.57 2.49 -2.56
C ALA A 53 41.01 2.09 -3.93
N PHE A 54 41.87 1.62 -4.83
CA PHE A 54 41.43 1.14 -6.14
C PHE A 54 40.57 -0.12 -6.05
N MET A 55 40.80 -1.00 -5.07
CA MET A 55 39.90 -2.12 -4.78
C MET A 55 38.53 -1.62 -4.28
N ALA A 56 38.48 -0.60 -3.43
CA ALA A 56 37.23 -0.01 -2.97
C ALA A 56 36.42 0.59 -4.14
N ILE A 57 37.10 1.32 -5.04
CA ILE A 57 36.49 1.91 -6.24
C ILE A 57 36.01 0.81 -7.19
N ALA A 58 36.84 -0.19 -7.48
CA ALA A 58 36.48 -1.30 -8.37
C ALA A 58 35.29 -2.13 -7.83
N ASN A 59 35.22 -2.34 -6.51
CA ASN A 59 34.08 -2.99 -5.89
C ASN A 59 32.81 -2.16 -6.02
N TYR A 60 32.92 -0.84 -5.82
CA TYR A 60 31.78 0.07 -5.94
C TYR A 60 31.25 0.09 -7.37
N THR A 61 32.11 0.34 -8.37
CA THR A 61 31.67 0.46 -9.77
C THR A 61 31.07 -0.82 -10.33
N LYS A 62 31.61 -1.98 -9.96
CA LYS A 62 31.10 -3.27 -10.46
C LYS A 62 29.79 -3.69 -9.79
N ASN A 63 29.64 -3.42 -8.49
CA ASN A 63 28.53 -3.99 -7.73
C ASN A 63 27.39 -3.01 -7.45
N PHE A 64 27.53 -1.72 -7.78
CA PHE A 64 26.52 -0.70 -7.52
C PHE A 64 25.12 -1.07 -8.02
N ASN A 65 25.02 -1.59 -9.25
CA ASN A 65 23.75 -1.97 -9.87
C ASN A 65 23.49 -3.49 -9.90
N LEU A 66 24.50 -4.31 -9.62
CA LEU A 66 24.43 -5.77 -9.79
C LEU A 66 24.24 -6.51 -8.46
N ASN A 67 24.89 -6.04 -7.40
CA ASN A 67 24.83 -6.67 -6.10
C ASN A 67 25.09 -5.62 -5.02
N PRO A 68 24.11 -4.75 -4.71
CA PRO A 68 24.27 -3.69 -3.74
C PRO A 68 24.63 -4.20 -2.33
N GLY A 69 24.32 -5.47 -2.04
CA GLY A 69 24.67 -6.14 -0.79
C GLY A 69 26.17 -6.20 -0.49
N VAL A 70 27.04 -6.12 -1.51
CA VAL A 70 28.51 -6.15 -1.32
C VAL A 70 29.18 -4.77 -1.33
N LEU A 71 28.41 -3.68 -1.45
CA LEU A 71 28.91 -2.31 -1.36
C LEU A 71 29.55 -1.95 0.00
N PRO A 72 29.11 -2.49 1.15
CA PRO A 72 29.77 -2.24 2.43
C PRO A 72 31.27 -2.61 2.44
N ILE A 73 31.71 -3.54 1.58
CA ILE A 73 33.13 -3.91 1.44
C ILE A 73 33.99 -2.69 1.05
N SER A 74 33.48 -1.82 0.17
CA SER A 74 34.20 -0.59 -0.23
C SER A 74 34.39 0.35 0.96
N LEU A 75 33.36 0.50 1.80
CA LEU A 75 33.43 1.36 3.00
C LEU A 75 34.39 0.80 4.05
N VAL A 76 34.44 -0.53 4.20
CA VAL A 76 35.42 -1.21 5.08
C VAL A 76 36.84 -1.00 4.58
N LEU A 77 37.09 -1.11 3.28
CA LEU A 77 38.41 -0.85 2.69
C LEU A 77 38.86 0.60 2.92
N ILE A 78 37.97 1.58 2.72
CA ILE A 78 38.26 3.00 2.97
C ILE A 78 38.51 3.26 4.47
N THR A 79 37.75 2.59 5.34
CA THR A 79 37.97 2.64 6.79
C THR A 79 39.36 2.12 7.16
N ALA A 80 39.77 0.97 6.61
CA ALA A 80 41.11 0.43 6.84
C ALA A 80 42.22 1.38 6.37
N ILE A 81 42.07 1.96 5.17
CA ILE A 81 43.03 2.92 4.60
C ILE A 81 43.19 4.14 5.51
N THR A 82 42.10 4.75 5.94
CA THR A 82 42.12 5.96 6.76
C THR A 82 42.79 5.69 8.12
N PHE A 83 42.50 4.57 8.79
CA PHE A 83 43.20 4.22 10.03
C PHE A 83 44.70 3.95 9.81
N VAL A 84 45.08 3.20 8.78
CA VAL A 84 46.50 2.94 8.44
C VAL A 84 47.23 4.25 8.13
N MET A 85 46.65 5.12 7.30
CA MET A 85 47.21 6.44 6.99
C MET A 85 47.36 7.29 8.25
N SER A 86 46.40 7.22 9.18
CA SER A 86 46.45 7.98 10.43
C SER A 86 47.61 7.58 11.36
N LEU A 87 48.05 6.32 11.30
CA LEU A 87 49.16 5.80 12.11
C LEU A 87 50.52 6.26 11.58
N TYR A 88 50.68 6.31 10.25
CA TYR A 88 52.00 6.56 9.63
C TYR A 88 52.20 8.01 9.16
N PHE A 89 51.13 8.81 9.04
CA PHE A 89 51.18 10.19 8.55
C PHE A 89 50.61 11.17 9.60
N ALA A 90 51.46 11.56 10.56
CA ALA A 90 51.09 12.41 11.69
C ALA A 90 50.39 13.73 11.30
N ASN A 91 50.85 14.38 10.22
CA ASN A 91 50.31 15.67 9.76
C ASN A 91 48.82 15.61 9.34
N ILE A 92 48.32 14.42 8.98
CA ILE A 92 46.93 14.20 8.57
C ILE A 92 46.20 13.24 9.53
N SER A 93 46.81 12.88 10.66
CA SER A 93 46.30 11.84 11.55
C SER A 93 44.91 12.16 12.10
N ALA A 94 44.67 13.41 12.51
CA ALA A 94 43.36 13.84 13.01
C ALA A 94 42.28 13.74 11.93
N LEU A 95 42.56 14.26 10.72
CA LEU A 95 41.64 14.18 9.57
C LEU A 95 41.30 12.73 9.22
N MET A 96 42.32 11.86 9.17
CA MET A 96 42.16 10.46 8.81
C MET A 96 41.38 9.68 9.87
N LYS A 97 41.54 9.97 11.17
CA LYS A 97 40.76 9.34 12.24
C LYS A 97 39.28 9.73 12.19
N ILE A 98 39.00 11.02 11.98
CA ILE A 98 37.62 11.53 11.87
C ILE A 98 36.94 10.92 10.65
N GLY A 99 37.58 10.99 9.48
CA GLY A 99 37.05 10.38 8.26
C GLY A 99 36.88 8.87 8.38
N GLY A 100 37.86 8.18 8.97
CA GLY A 100 37.79 6.73 9.19
C GLY A 100 36.64 6.31 10.10
N PHE A 101 36.36 7.07 11.16
CA PHE A 101 35.20 6.81 12.00
C PHE A 101 33.88 7.04 11.26
N MET A 102 33.77 8.08 10.42
CA MET A 102 32.58 8.31 9.58
C MET A 102 32.34 7.16 8.62
N PHE A 103 33.38 6.69 7.91
CA PHE A 103 33.26 5.54 7.01
C PHE A 103 32.95 4.24 7.74
N PHE A 104 33.47 4.06 8.96
CA PHE A 104 33.15 2.93 9.81
C PHE A 104 31.66 2.89 10.18
N VAL A 105 31.11 4.02 10.64
CA VAL A 105 29.68 4.15 10.96
C VAL A 105 28.82 3.91 9.71
N ALA A 106 29.20 4.50 8.57
CA ALA A 106 28.50 4.28 7.30
C ALA A 106 28.53 2.80 6.87
N ALA A 107 29.68 2.11 7.03
CA ALA A 107 29.82 0.70 6.73
C ALA A 107 28.91 -0.16 7.61
N ALA A 108 28.85 0.15 8.92
CA ALA A 108 28.02 -0.57 9.88
C ALA A 108 26.52 -0.38 9.59
N LEU A 109 26.08 0.85 9.34
CA LEU A 109 24.69 1.17 9.02
C LEU A 109 24.27 0.57 7.67
N SER A 110 25.11 0.68 6.64
CA SER A 110 24.83 0.09 5.32
C SER A 110 24.82 -1.44 5.38
N GLY A 111 25.76 -2.05 6.10
CA GLY A 111 25.79 -3.50 6.30
C GLY A 111 24.57 -4.01 7.06
N TYR A 112 24.16 -3.31 8.12
CA TYR A 112 22.94 -3.62 8.88
C TYR A 112 21.69 -3.42 8.03
N GLY A 113 21.59 -2.30 7.30
CA GLY A 113 20.50 -2.02 6.38
C GLY A 113 20.33 -3.11 5.34
N ASN A 114 21.41 -3.57 4.71
CA ASN A 114 21.39 -4.64 3.72
C ASN A 114 21.14 -6.04 4.32
N TRP A 115 21.37 -6.23 5.62
CA TRP A 115 21.09 -7.49 6.32
C TRP A 115 19.59 -7.65 6.65
N LEU A 116 18.86 -6.55 6.82
CA LEU A 116 17.43 -6.60 7.01
C LEU A 116 16.73 -7.04 5.70
N PRO A 117 15.62 -7.81 5.79
CA PRO A 117 14.80 -8.13 4.63
C PRO A 117 14.40 -6.85 3.90
N GLN A 118 14.92 -6.65 2.69
CA GLN A 118 14.54 -5.51 1.86
C GLN A 118 13.12 -5.76 1.35
N VAL A 119 12.17 -4.93 1.75
CA VAL A 119 10.88 -4.85 1.06
C VAL A 119 11.16 -4.00 -0.17
N GLU A 120 11.41 -4.66 -1.31
CA GLU A 120 11.60 -3.95 -2.57
C GLU A 120 10.33 -3.16 -2.87
N GLY A 121 10.39 -1.83 -2.70
CA GLY A 121 9.45 -0.90 -3.31
C GLY A 121 9.69 -0.85 -4.81
N GLY A 122 9.61 -2.00 -5.48
CA GLY A 122 9.68 -2.09 -6.92
C GLY A 122 8.57 -1.23 -7.50
N PHE A 123 8.91 -0.43 -8.51
CA PHE A 123 7.91 0.20 -9.38
C PHE A 123 6.80 -0.83 -9.66
N PRO A 124 5.52 -0.47 -9.49
CA PRO A 124 4.44 -1.39 -9.77
C PRO A 124 4.69 -1.99 -11.16
N PRO A 125 4.69 -3.33 -11.30
CA PRO A 125 4.89 -3.94 -12.60
C PRO A 125 3.93 -3.27 -13.58
N PRO A 126 4.37 -2.95 -14.81
CA PRO A 126 3.50 -2.29 -15.77
C PRO A 126 2.19 -3.07 -15.85
N VAL A 127 1.08 -2.40 -15.53
CA VAL A 127 -0.24 -3.01 -15.51
C VAL A 127 -0.51 -3.50 -16.92
N VAL A 128 -0.45 -4.82 -17.11
CA VAL A 128 -0.84 -5.44 -18.37
C VAL A 128 -2.34 -5.28 -18.45
N LYS A 129 -2.83 -4.49 -19.39
CA LYS A 129 -4.27 -4.38 -19.66
C LYS A 129 -4.82 -5.78 -19.89
N LEU A 130 -5.65 -6.23 -18.97
CA LEU A 130 -6.28 -7.54 -19.03
C LEU A 130 -7.43 -7.45 -20.02
N ASP A 131 -7.40 -8.30 -21.05
CA ASP A 131 -8.53 -8.49 -21.94
C ASP A 131 -9.50 -9.47 -21.28
N PHE A 132 -10.41 -8.95 -20.46
CA PHE A 132 -11.39 -9.77 -19.74
C PHE A 132 -12.32 -10.55 -20.67
N GLN A 133 -12.59 -10.01 -21.87
CA GLN A 133 -13.50 -10.64 -22.82
C GLN A 133 -12.96 -11.95 -23.38
N SER A 134 -11.63 -12.08 -23.56
CA SER A 134 -11.02 -13.31 -24.09
C SER A 134 -10.74 -14.38 -23.03
N MET A 135 -11.07 -14.13 -21.77
CA MET A 135 -10.84 -15.08 -20.68
C MET A 135 -11.91 -16.18 -20.63
N SER A 136 -11.51 -17.40 -20.26
CA SER A 136 -12.47 -18.42 -19.84
C SER A 136 -13.14 -18.05 -18.51
N ALA A 137 -14.31 -18.65 -18.23
CA ALA A 137 -15.02 -18.42 -16.97
C ALA A 137 -14.15 -18.67 -15.72
N GLN A 138 -13.27 -19.68 -15.74
CA GLN A 138 -12.35 -19.94 -14.64
C GLN A 138 -11.30 -18.83 -14.50
N GLN A 139 -10.68 -18.38 -15.59
CA GLN A 139 -9.69 -17.30 -15.56
C GLN A 139 -10.34 -15.97 -15.11
N LEU A 140 -11.55 -15.69 -15.60
CA LEU A 140 -12.31 -14.53 -15.22
C LEU A 140 -12.70 -14.57 -13.73
N GLY A 141 -13.10 -15.74 -13.22
CA GLY A 141 -13.33 -15.95 -11.80
C GLY A 141 -12.06 -15.82 -10.95
N ASP A 142 -10.93 -16.32 -11.44
CA ASP A 142 -9.62 -16.16 -10.79
C ASP A 142 -9.26 -14.66 -10.66
N GLU A 143 -9.46 -13.85 -11.71
CA GLU A 143 -9.31 -12.40 -11.61
C GLU A 143 -10.30 -11.78 -10.62
N GLY A 144 -11.55 -12.27 -10.58
CA GLY A 144 -12.54 -11.88 -9.59
C GLY A 144 -12.08 -12.12 -8.15
N GLU A 145 -11.46 -13.28 -7.86
CA GLU A 145 -10.89 -13.55 -6.54
C GLU A 145 -9.79 -12.54 -6.18
N LYS A 146 -8.91 -12.20 -7.14
CA LYS A 146 -7.86 -11.20 -6.92
C LYS A 146 -8.45 -9.82 -6.65
N ILE A 147 -9.48 -9.41 -7.37
CA ILE A 147 -10.16 -8.13 -7.15
C ILE A 147 -10.78 -8.10 -5.75
N ILE A 148 -11.40 -9.18 -5.29
CA ILE A 148 -12.08 -9.22 -4.00
C ILE A 148 -11.08 -9.32 -2.82
N PHE A 149 -10.08 -10.19 -2.93
CA PHE A 149 -9.21 -10.58 -1.80
C PHE A 149 -7.73 -10.17 -1.95
N GLY A 150 -7.32 -9.64 -3.10
CA GLY A 150 -5.96 -9.17 -3.35
C GLY A 150 -5.01 -10.25 -3.85
N GLY A 151 -5.50 -11.47 -4.10
CA GLY A 151 -4.71 -12.56 -4.68
C GLY A 151 -5.49 -13.87 -4.81
N LEU A 152 -4.97 -14.79 -5.61
CA LEU A 152 -5.55 -16.14 -5.75
C LEU A 152 -5.39 -16.94 -4.46
N GLY A 153 -6.44 -17.66 -4.10
CA GLY A 153 -6.50 -18.43 -2.85
C GLY A 153 -6.60 -17.58 -1.58
N GLN A 154 -6.61 -16.24 -1.69
CA GLN A 154 -6.73 -15.34 -0.54
C GLN A 154 -8.15 -15.31 0.04
N SER A 155 -9.16 -15.84 -0.66
CA SER A 155 -10.52 -15.99 -0.11
C SER A 155 -10.60 -16.81 1.19
N LYS A 156 -9.57 -17.62 1.47
CA LYS A 156 -9.45 -18.43 2.69
C LYS A 156 -8.68 -17.72 3.82
N VAL A 157 -8.06 -16.58 3.52
CA VAL A 157 -7.23 -15.83 4.47
C VAL A 157 -8.08 -14.75 5.12
N GLN A 158 -8.19 -14.79 6.45
CA GLN A 158 -8.94 -13.79 7.20
C GLN A 158 -8.28 -12.41 7.06
N GLY A 159 -9.08 -11.41 6.67
CA GLY A 159 -8.60 -10.04 6.46
C GLY A 159 -7.96 -9.81 5.08
N ALA A 160 -7.98 -10.79 4.17
CA ALA A 160 -7.59 -10.56 2.79
C ALA A 160 -8.55 -9.57 2.11
N ILE A 161 -8.00 -8.55 1.46
CA ILE A 161 -8.75 -7.45 0.85
C ILE A 161 -8.03 -7.08 -0.45
N GLY A 162 -8.77 -7.09 -1.55
CA GLY A 162 -8.33 -6.59 -2.85
C GLY A 162 -8.94 -5.24 -3.19
N LYS A 163 -8.76 -4.81 -4.45
CA LYS A 163 -9.28 -3.56 -5.01
C LYS A 163 -10.78 -3.38 -4.76
N GLY A 164 -11.56 -4.46 -4.88
CA GLY A 164 -13.00 -4.45 -4.69
C GLY A 164 -13.44 -4.13 -3.26
N GLN A 165 -12.54 -4.25 -2.27
CA GLN A 165 -12.79 -3.98 -0.85
C GLN A 165 -13.97 -4.74 -0.22
N CYS A 166 -14.60 -5.67 -0.95
CA CYS A 166 -15.83 -6.35 -0.54
C CYS A 166 -15.73 -7.07 0.81
N PRO A 167 -14.60 -7.72 1.18
CA PRO A 167 -14.44 -8.38 2.48
C PRO A 167 -14.45 -7.44 3.69
N LEU A 168 -14.38 -6.12 3.49
CA LEU A 168 -14.60 -5.14 4.56
C LEU A 168 -16.05 -5.13 5.09
N CYS A 169 -17.00 -5.58 4.27
CA CYS A 169 -18.41 -5.46 4.57
C CYS A 169 -19.14 -6.80 4.46
N HIS A 170 -18.76 -7.63 3.49
CA HIS A 170 -19.47 -8.86 3.17
C HIS A 170 -18.78 -10.10 3.73
N GLY A 171 -19.61 -11.01 4.25
CA GLY A 171 -19.21 -12.40 4.44
C GLY A 171 -19.33 -13.19 3.15
N PHE A 172 -18.49 -14.21 2.99
CA PHE A 172 -18.49 -15.07 1.80
C PHE A 172 -18.70 -16.55 2.12
N GLN A 173 -18.75 -16.91 3.39
CA GLN A 173 -18.90 -18.29 3.86
C GLN A 173 -20.33 -18.53 4.35
N LYS A 174 -20.83 -19.75 4.17
CA LYS A 174 -22.15 -20.14 4.66
C LYS A 174 -22.27 -19.90 6.17
N GLY A 175 -23.34 -19.20 6.57
CA GLY A 175 -23.62 -18.93 7.98
C GLY A 175 -22.78 -17.81 8.61
N PHE A 176 -21.89 -17.16 7.87
CA PHE A 176 -21.22 -15.95 8.35
C PHE A 176 -22.23 -14.81 8.48
N LEU A 177 -22.52 -14.39 9.70
CA LEU A 177 -23.34 -13.22 9.96
C LEU A 177 -22.43 -11.99 9.85
N SER A 178 -22.55 -11.25 8.75
CA SER A 178 -22.02 -9.89 8.71
C SER A 178 -23.08 -8.97 9.31
N GLU A 179 -22.65 -8.04 10.16
CA GLU A 179 -23.52 -6.99 10.72
C GLU A 179 -23.60 -5.76 9.80
N ARG A 180 -22.70 -5.65 8.82
CA ARG A 180 -22.58 -4.45 7.98
C ARG A 180 -23.28 -4.60 6.64
N ALA A 181 -23.22 -5.78 6.02
CA ALA A 181 -23.80 -6.01 4.71
C ALA A 181 -24.26 -7.47 4.56
N PRO A 182 -25.20 -7.76 3.64
CA PRO A 182 -25.70 -9.12 3.44
C PRO A 182 -24.58 -10.09 3.10
N ASN A 183 -24.66 -11.33 3.59
CA ASN A 183 -23.72 -12.37 3.19
C ASN A 183 -23.82 -12.64 1.67
N LEU A 184 -22.67 -12.80 1.00
CA LEU A 184 -22.57 -13.06 -0.45
C LEU A 184 -22.47 -14.54 -0.83
N PHE A 185 -22.51 -15.45 0.15
CA PHE A 185 -22.62 -16.89 -0.09
C PHE A 185 -23.93 -17.23 -0.83
N ASP A 186 -23.84 -17.96 -1.94
CA ASP A 186 -25.02 -18.40 -2.73
C ASP A 186 -25.90 -17.24 -3.25
N ILE A 187 -25.27 -16.10 -3.59
CA ILE A 187 -25.97 -14.95 -4.22
C ILE A 187 -26.67 -15.33 -5.52
N PRO A 188 -26.06 -16.08 -6.46
CA PRO A 188 -26.73 -16.44 -7.71
C PRO A 188 -28.11 -17.10 -7.53
N ALA A 189 -28.26 -17.98 -6.54
CA ALA A 189 -29.54 -18.58 -6.23
C ALA A 189 -30.49 -17.60 -5.53
N ARG A 190 -29.98 -16.88 -4.51
CA ARG A 190 -30.77 -15.93 -3.73
C ARG A 190 -31.27 -14.73 -4.52
N ALA A 191 -30.54 -14.26 -5.52
CA ALA A 191 -30.91 -13.11 -6.33
C ALA A 191 -32.34 -13.27 -6.92
N LYS A 192 -32.70 -14.50 -7.35
CA LYS A 192 -34.06 -14.81 -7.82
C LYS A 192 -35.12 -14.55 -6.75
N THR A 193 -34.87 -15.01 -5.52
CA THR A 193 -35.79 -14.82 -4.40
C THR A 193 -35.90 -13.36 -3.96
N ARG A 194 -34.83 -12.55 -4.13
CA ARG A 194 -34.85 -11.12 -3.78
C ARG A 194 -35.78 -10.32 -4.69
N LEU A 195 -35.87 -10.68 -5.97
CA LEU A 195 -36.78 -10.05 -6.94
C LEU A 195 -38.26 -10.23 -6.56
N GLU A 196 -38.58 -11.32 -5.86
CA GLU A 196 -39.94 -11.65 -5.43
C GLU A 196 -40.33 -10.94 -4.12
N GLU A 197 -39.40 -10.26 -3.47
CA GLU A 197 -39.69 -9.60 -2.20
C GLU A 197 -40.61 -8.39 -2.37
N PRO A 198 -41.59 -8.18 -1.46
CA PRO A 198 -42.56 -7.10 -1.59
C PRO A 198 -41.94 -5.71 -1.67
N ASN A 199 -40.80 -5.49 -1.01
CA ASN A 199 -40.08 -4.21 -0.97
C ASN A 199 -39.13 -4.00 -2.15
N TYR A 200 -38.92 -5.01 -3.02
CA TYR A 200 -38.11 -4.85 -4.22
C TYR A 200 -38.88 -4.13 -5.34
N HIS A 201 -40.19 -4.35 -5.43
CA HIS A 201 -41.10 -3.77 -6.42
C HIS A 201 -40.59 -3.92 -7.87
N MET A 202 -40.44 -5.17 -8.31
CA MET A 202 -40.02 -5.48 -9.68
C MET A 202 -40.94 -4.79 -10.70
N ASN A 203 -40.36 -4.06 -11.66
CA ASN A 203 -41.05 -3.24 -12.67
C ASN A 203 -41.83 -2.02 -12.14
N ASP A 204 -41.73 -1.69 -10.85
CA ASP A 204 -42.35 -0.49 -10.27
C ASP A 204 -41.36 0.21 -9.32
N PRO A 205 -40.29 0.82 -9.86
CA PRO A 205 -39.27 1.45 -9.03
C PRO A 205 -39.82 2.59 -8.17
N ALA A 206 -40.89 3.25 -8.62
CA ALA A 206 -41.54 4.34 -7.89
C ALA A 206 -42.12 3.89 -6.54
N ALA A 207 -42.54 2.63 -6.44
CA ALA A 207 -43.08 2.06 -5.21
C ALA A 207 -41.99 1.59 -4.21
N ARG A 208 -40.71 1.50 -4.61
CA ARG A 208 -39.61 1.11 -3.73
C ARG A 208 -39.57 2.01 -2.49
N PRO A 209 -39.29 1.49 -1.28
CA PRO A 209 -39.25 2.32 -0.07
C PRO A 209 -37.95 3.13 0.08
N SER A 210 -36.92 2.81 -0.69
CA SER A 210 -35.57 3.35 -0.53
C SER A 210 -35.38 4.79 -1.00
N VAL A 211 -34.30 5.43 -0.58
CA VAL A 211 -33.98 6.83 -0.89
C VAL A 211 -33.66 7.07 -2.37
N GLN A 212 -33.26 6.03 -3.10
CA GLN A 212 -33.00 6.06 -4.53
C GLN A 212 -33.84 4.97 -5.21
N LYS A 213 -34.65 5.33 -6.21
CA LYS A 213 -35.58 4.38 -6.84
C LYS A 213 -34.99 3.65 -8.04
N GLU A 214 -34.17 4.35 -8.80
CA GLU A 214 -33.51 3.88 -10.02
C GLU A 214 -32.01 4.25 -10.00
N ALA A 215 -31.19 3.51 -10.74
CA ALA A 215 -29.75 3.76 -10.79
C ALA A 215 -29.45 5.14 -11.40
N PHE A 216 -30.20 5.45 -12.45
CA PHE A 216 -30.37 6.76 -13.08
C PHE A 216 -31.77 6.79 -13.70
N GLU A 217 -32.26 7.97 -14.07
CA GLU A 217 -33.60 8.12 -14.65
C GLU A 217 -33.79 7.23 -15.88
N GLY A 218 -34.76 6.31 -15.82
CA GLY A 218 -35.06 5.41 -16.93
C GLY A 218 -34.11 4.23 -17.12
N SER A 219 -33.24 3.91 -16.15
CA SER A 219 -32.40 2.69 -16.17
C SER A 219 -33.23 1.40 -16.22
N GLY A 220 -34.51 1.48 -15.83
CA GLY A 220 -35.36 0.32 -15.62
C GLY A 220 -35.00 -0.42 -14.33
N THR A 221 -35.68 -1.53 -14.08
CA THR A 221 -35.48 -2.40 -12.90
C THR A 221 -34.92 -3.75 -13.30
N ALA A 222 -34.19 -4.42 -12.40
CA ALA A 222 -33.78 -5.79 -12.66
C ALA A 222 -34.97 -6.76 -12.66
N THR A 223 -34.94 -7.69 -13.62
CA THR A 223 -36.00 -8.66 -13.93
C THR A 223 -35.53 -10.12 -13.82
N ASN A 224 -34.22 -10.33 -13.65
CA ASN A 224 -33.62 -11.65 -13.49
C ASN A 224 -32.44 -11.60 -12.51
N ALA A 225 -31.94 -12.77 -12.10
CA ALA A 225 -30.90 -12.89 -11.08
C ALA A 225 -29.61 -12.11 -11.41
N LEU A 226 -29.19 -12.14 -12.67
CA LEU A 226 -27.98 -11.46 -13.11
C LEU A 226 -28.16 -9.94 -13.06
N GLU A 227 -29.27 -9.43 -13.58
CA GLU A 227 -29.60 -8.01 -13.48
C GLU A 227 -29.73 -7.55 -12.03
N TYR A 228 -30.24 -8.40 -11.12
CA TYR A 228 -30.34 -8.04 -9.69
C TYR A 228 -28.96 -7.79 -9.08
N ILE A 229 -27.98 -8.63 -9.41
CA ILE A 229 -26.60 -8.48 -8.95
C ILE A 229 -26.01 -7.18 -9.52
N ALA A 230 -26.17 -6.95 -10.82
CA ALA A 230 -25.71 -5.73 -11.49
C ALA A 230 -26.37 -4.45 -10.92
N GLU A 231 -27.69 -4.46 -10.70
CA GLU A 231 -28.42 -3.34 -10.08
C GLU A 231 -27.95 -3.11 -8.64
N SER A 232 -27.71 -4.17 -7.87
CA SER A 232 -27.22 -4.05 -6.48
C SER A 232 -25.83 -3.41 -6.42
N HIS A 233 -24.95 -3.72 -7.37
CA HIS A 233 -23.61 -3.13 -7.46
C HIS A 233 -23.62 -1.68 -7.98
N ALA A 234 -24.50 -1.37 -8.94
CA ALA A 234 -24.62 -0.03 -9.54
C ALA A 234 -25.45 0.94 -8.70
N CYS A 235 -26.44 0.43 -7.97
CA CYS A 235 -27.38 1.19 -7.18
C CYS A 235 -27.74 0.44 -5.89
N PRO A 236 -26.85 0.43 -4.88
CA PRO A 236 -27.16 -0.23 -3.61
C PRO A 236 -28.35 0.37 -2.87
N ASN A 237 -28.70 1.64 -3.16
CA ASN A 237 -29.91 2.28 -2.64
C ASN A 237 -31.18 1.93 -3.44
N CYS A 238 -31.10 1.32 -4.63
CA CYS A 238 -32.29 0.90 -5.37
C CYS A 238 -33.06 -0.18 -4.63
N TYR A 239 -32.34 -1.08 -3.97
CA TYR A 239 -32.93 -2.06 -3.08
C TYR A 239 -32.01 -2.32 -1.89
N VAL A 240 -32.51 -2.04 -0.70
CA VAL A 240 -31.81 -2.29 0.56
C VAL A 240 -32.36 -3.60 1.14
N VAL A 241 -31.47 -4.58 1.30
CA VAL A 241 -31.85 -5.85 1.93
C VAL A 241 -32.31 -5.58 3.37
N PRO A 242 -33.48 -6.10 3.78
CA PRO A 242 -33.97 -5.90 5.14
C PRO A 242 -32.95 -6.28 6.21
N GLY A 243 -32.78 -5.41 7.21
CA GLY A 243 -31.82 -5.53 8.30
C GLY A 243 -30.41 -5.00 8.02
N PHE A 244 -30.13 -4.50 6.81
CA PHE A 244 -28.81 -4.02 6.40
C PHE A 244 -28.77 -2.54 6.01
N GLY A 245 -29.85 -1.79 6.23
CA GLY A 245 -29.84 -0.35 6.07
C GLY A 245 -28.98 0.36 7.10
N VAL A 246 -28.58 1.59 6.76
CA VAL A 246 -27.98 2.53 7.69
C VAL A 246 -28.86 2.65 8.95
N LYS A 247 -28.25 2.57 10.14
CA LYS A 247 -28.97 2.68 11.41
C LYS A 247 -29.83 3.95 11.46
N GLY A 248 -31.13 3.78 11.70
CA GLY A 248 -32.11 4.88 11.73
C GLY A 248 -32.76 5.23 10.39
N SER A 249 -32.34 4.60 9.28
CA SER A 249 -33.00 4.76 7.97
C SER A 249 -34.20 3.83 7.78
N ASN A 250 -34.42 2.86 8.68
CA ASN A 250 -35.43 1.79 8.52
C ASN A 250 -35.29 1.05 7.17
N ASP A 251 -34.07 0.66 6.82
CA ASP A 251 -33.75 -0.04 5.56
C ASP A 251 -34.15 0.74 4.29
N THR A 252 -34.09 2.08 4.34
CA THR A 252 -34.32 2.92 3.16
C THR A 252 -33.03 3.43 2.53
N GLU A 253 -31.92 3.44 3.27
CA GLU A 253 -30.60 3.88 2.82
C GLU A 253 -29.57 2.77 3.07
N SER A 254 -28.81 2.40 2.05
CA SER A 254 -27.77 1.37 2.07
C SER A 254 -26.41 1.95 2.47
N PRO A 255 -25.63 1.28 3.32
CA PRO A 255 -24.25 1.67 3.62
C PRO A 255 -23.26 1.27 2.52
N MET A 256 -23.68 0.52 1.51
CA MET A 256 -22.82 0.04 0.44
C MET A 256 -22.57 1.15 -0.60
N PRO A 257 -21.30 1.42 -0.98
CA PRO A 257 -20.98 2.37 -2.04
C PRO A 257 -21.29 1.80 -3.43
N LYS A 258 -21.50 2.68 -4.41
CA LYS A 258 -21.55 2.28 -5.83
C LYS A 258 -20.14 1.84 -6.25
N ILE A 259 -19.95 0.55 -6.50
CA ILE A 259 -18.59 -0.02 -6.64
C ILE A 259 -17.89 0.35 -7.96
N HIS A 260 -18.64 0.84 -8.96
CA HIS A 260 -18.11 1.41 -10.20
C HIS A 260 -17.73 2.90 -10.07
N LYS A 261 -17.91 3.49 -8.89
CA LYS A 261 -17.51 4.88 -8.57
C LYS A 261 -16.37 4.86 -7.55
N PRO A 262 -15.61 5.97 -7.41
CA PRO A 262 -14.64 6.11 -6.34
C PRO A 262 -15.27 5.83 -4.97
N PRO A 263 -14.52 5.17 -4.04
CA PRO A 263 -13.10 4.83 -4.10
C PRO A 263 -12.76 3.52 -4.83
N ILE A 264 -13.74 2.68 -5.13
CA ILE A 264 -13.49 1.32 -5.61
C ILE A 264 -13.24 1.32 -7.12
N SER A 265 -14.02 2.10 -7.87
CA SER A 265 -13.83 2.35 -9.30
C SER A 265 -13.59 1.08 -10.14
N LEU A 266 -14.42 0.06 -9.96
CA LEU A 266 -14.33 -1.14 -10.78
C LEU A 266 -14.75 -0.84 -12.23
N SER A 267 -13.93 -1.29 -13.19
CA SER A 267 -14.28 -1.30 -14.61
C SER A 267 -15.35 -2.35 -14.91
N MET A 268 -15.95 -2.26 -16.10
CA MET A 268 -16.91 -3.27 -16.56
C MET A 268 -16.31 -4.68 -16.56
N GLY A 269 -15.02 -4.80 -16.94
CA GLY A 269 -14.31 -6.07 -16.93
C GLY A 269 -14.11 -6.62 -15.52
N GLU A 270 -13.78 -5.75 -14.57
CA GLU A 270 -13.62 -6.12 -13.16
C GLU A 270 -14.94 -6.50 -12.50
N LEU A 271 -16.04 -5.80 -12.84
CA LEU A 271 -17.39 -6.15 -12.41
C LEU A 271 -17.80 -7.53 -12.91
N ALA A 272 -17.53 -7.82 -14.19
CA ALA A 272 -17.78 -9.14 -14.76
C ALA A 272 -16.94 -10.24 -14.10
N ALA A 273 -15.68 -9.95 -13.76
CA ALA A 273 -14.80 -10.86 -13.03
C ALA A 273 -15.34 -11.18 -11.63
N VAL A 274 -15.75 -10.15 -10.88
CA VAL A 274 -16.35 -10.29 -9.54
C VAL A 274 -17.61 -11.15 -9.59
N ASP A 275 -18.54 -10.86 -10.51
CA ASP A 275 -19.77 -11.63 -10.66
C ASP A 275 -19.45 -13.07 -11.04
N THR A 276 -18.58 -13.30 -12.02
CA THR A 276 -18.15 -14.64 -12.46
C THR A 276 -17.61 -15.45 -11.29
N TRP A 277 -16.75 -14.84 -10.45
CA TRP A 277 -16.24 -15.50 -9.25
C TRP A 277 -17.34 -15.97 -8.31
N MET A 278 -18.43 -15.19 -8.14
CA MET A 278 -19.57 -15.58 -7.30
C MET A 278 -20.29 -16.84 -7.80
N TYR A 279 -20.29 -17.11 -9.11
CA TYR A 279 -20.86 -18.35 -9.68
C TYR A 279 -19.87 -19.52 -9.54
N VAL A 280 -18.65 -19.36 -10.05
CA VAL A 280 -17.70 -20.48 -10.15
C VAL A 280 -17.27 -21.01 -8.77
N ARG A 281 -17.20 -20.13 -7.75
CA ARG A 281 -16.84 -20.55 -6.38
C ARG A 281 -17.88 -21.48 -5.75
N GLU A 282 -19.14 -21.34 -6.13
CA GLU A 282 -20.25 -22.17 -5.66
C GLU A 282 -20.41 -23.43 -6.54
N GLY A 283 -19.50 -23.64 -7.51
CA GLY A 283 -19.55 -24.73 -8.47
C GLY A 283 -20.64 -24.57 -9.53
N LEU A 284 -21.14 -23.35 -9.73
CA LEU A 284 -22.17 -23.04 -10.73
C LEU A 284 -21.51 -22.60 -12.04
N GLU A 285 -22.20 -22.89 -13.15
CA GLU A 285 -21.87 -22.31 -14.46
C GLU A 285 -22.16 -20.81 -14.42
N SER A 286 -21.15 -19.99 -14.76
CA SER A 286 -21.32 -18.54 -14.83
C SER A 286 -21.98 -18.15 -16.16
N PRO A 287 -22.77 -17.07 -16.19
CA PRO A 287 -23.12 -16.39 -17.43
C PRO A 287 -21.86 -15.97 -18.21
N SER A 288 -22.00 -15.72 -19.51
CA SER A 288 -20.90 -15.24 -20.34
C SER A 288 -20.52 -13.80 -19.96
N TYR A 289 -19.28 -13.40 -20.31
CA TYR A 289 -18.81 -12.04 -20.12
C TYR A 289 -19.78 -11.01 -20.72
N GLU A 290 -20.25 -11.26 -21.95
CA GLU A 290 -21.18 -10.39 -22.67
C GLU A 290 -22.55 -10.29 -21.99
N GLU A 291 -23.05 -11.39 -21.42
CA GLU A 291 -24.31 -11.40 -20.67
C GLU A 291 -24.19 -10.55 -19.40
N ILE A 292 -23.09 -10.70 -18.66
CA ILE A 292 -22.83 -9.92 -17.45
C ILE A 292 -22.64 -8.44 -17.81
N GLN A 293 -21.83 -8.14 -18.81
CA GLN A 293 -21.62 -6.77 -19.28
C GLN A 293 -22.96 -6.11 -19.64
N SER A 294 -23.77 -6.77 -20.46
CA SER A 294 -25.09 -6.26 -20.89
C SER A 294 -26.02 -5.97 -19.70
N ALA A 295 -25.97 -6.78 -18.64
CA ALA A 295 -26.73 -6.53 -17.42
C ALA A 295 -26.26 -5.25 -16.70
N TYR A 296 -24.95 -4.99 -16.62
CA TYR A 296 -24.43 -3.75 -16.04
C TYR A 296 -24.73 -2.51 -16.87
N GLU A 297 -24.71 -2.63 -18.20
CA GLU A 297 -24.98 -1.50 -19.10
C GLU A 297 -26.37 -0.90 -18.93
N LYS A 298 -27.33 -1.71 -18.44
CA LYS A 298 -28.67 -1.27 -18.05
C LYS A 298 -28.66 -0.31 -16.86
N PHE A 299 -27.70 -0.43 -15.95
CA PHE A 299 -27.66 0.34 -14.69
C PHE A 299 -26.47 1.29 -14.57
N ILE A 300 -25.49 1.22 -15.47
CA ILE A 300 -24.34 2.13 -15.53
C ILE A 300 -24.31 2.84 -16.90
N PRO A 301 -24.61 4.16 -16.94
CA PRO A 301 -24.62 4.91 -18.18
C PRO A 301 -23.20 5.04 -18.75
N GLU A 302 -23.06 5.19 -20.07
CA GLU A 302 -21.77 5.16 -20.77
C GLU A 302 -20.73 6.13 -20.17
N GLY A 303 -21.14 7.35 -19.83
CA GLY A 303 -20.26 8.37 -19.23
C GLY A 303 -19.76 8.05 -17.81
N ASP A 304 -20.39 7.09 -17.13
CA ASP A 304 -20.05 6.67 -15.77
C ASP A 304 -19.19 5.40 -15.73
N ARG A 305 -18.93 4.78 -16.89
CA ARG A 305 -18.15 3.54 -16.98
C ARG A 305 -16.67 3.85 -16.83
N VAL A 306 -16.02 3.21 -15.86
CA VAL A 306 -14.59 3.34 -15.66
C VAL A 306 -13.86 2.66 -16.82
N THR A 307 -13.10 3.44 -17.59
CA THR A 307 -12.21 2.88 -18.61
C THR A 307 -11.11 2.08 -17.93
N GLU A 308 -10.68 0.97 -18.53
CA GLU A 308 -9.65 0.09 -17.97
C GLU A 308 -8.31 0.79 -17.70
N SER A 309 -8.10 1.98 -18.28
CA SER A 309 -6.93 2.84 -18.04
C SER A 309 -7.08 3.88 -16.92
N ALA A 310 -8.29 4.15 -16.42
CA ALA A 310 -8.53 5.13 -15.35
C ALA A 310 -8.52 4.49 -13.94
N GLY A 311 -8.51 3.16 -13.85
CA GLY A 311 -8.42 2.41 -12.59
C GLY A 311 -6.99 2.25 -12.06
N ASP A 312 -5.98 2.60 -12.86
CA ASP A 312 -4.58 2.27 -12.58
C ASP A 312 -3.80 3.38 -11.87
N ASP A 313 -4.28 4.62 -11.91
CA ASP A 313 -3.72 5.72 -11.09
C ASP A 313 -4.29 5.72 -9.66
N ALA A 314 -5.38 4.98 -9.41
CA ALA A 314 -6.06 4.90 -8.11
C ALA A 314 -6.07 3.50 -7.46
N GLY A 315 -5.45 2.49 -8.07
CA GLY A 315 -5.61 1.09 -7.68
C GLY A 315 -4.32 0.27 -7.54
N GLY A 316 -3.16 0.91 -7.47
CA GLY A 316 -1.87 0.25 -7.32
C GLY A 316 -1.67 -0.40 -5.94
N ALA A 317 -2.39 -1.47 -5.63
CA ALA A 317 -1.90 -2.50 -4.74
C ALA A 317 -0.73 -3.19 -5.45
N ALA A 318 0.44 -2.56 -5.40
CA ALA A 318 1.69 -3.18 -5.82
C ALA A 318 1.80 -4.54 -5.11
N ALA A 319 2.28 -5.54 -5.84
CA ALA A 319 2.54 -6.88 -5.33
C ALA A 319 3.31 -6.78 -4.00
N GLY A 320 2.58 -6.96 -2.88
CA GLY A 320 3.08 -6.58 -1.55
C GLY A 320 2.03 -6.17 -0.51
N GLY A 321 0.74 -6.09 -0.84
CA GLY A 321 -0.33 -5.96 0.18
C GLY A 321 -0.39 -4.59 0.89
N VAL A 322 0.29 -3.56 0.38
CA VAL A 322 0.21 -2.18 0.88
C VAL A 322 -0.81 -1.40 0.03
N LEU A 323 -1.83 -0.86 0.68
CA LEU A 323 -2.94 -0.09 0.11
C LEU A 323 -2.55 1.37 -0.21
N ALA A 324 -1.64 1.98 0.55
CA ALA A 324 -1.18 3.36 0.30
C ALA A 324 0.25 3.59 0.84
N THR A 325 1.05 4.35 0.09
CA THR A 325 2.46 4.62 0.43
C THR A 325 2.68 5.99 1.07
N GLY A 326 1.72 6.90 0.94
CA GLY A 326 1.82 8.26 1.45
C GLY A 326 2.43 9.24 0.46
N ASP A 327 2.79 8.78 -0.75
CA ASP A 327 3.15 9.67 -1.85
C ASP A 327 1.91 10.34 -2.45
N GLU A 328 0.75 9.72 -2.25
CA GLU A 328 -0.53 10.18 -2.75
C GLU A 328 -1.10 11.34 -1.93
N PRO A 329 -1.99 12.16 -2.52
CA PRO A 329 -2.79 13.14 -1.78
C PRO A 329 -3.62 12.48 -0.67
N VAL A 330 -3.86 13.21 0.42
CA VAL A 330 -4.51 12.61 1.60
C VAL A 330 -5.91 12.05 1.35
N ASN A 331 -6.70 12.63 0.43
CA ASN A 331 -7.99 12.07 0.02
C ASN A 331 -7.82 10.68 -0.59
N GLU A 332 -6.86 10.47 -1.47
CA GLU A 332 -6.62 9.15 -2.07
C GLU A 332 -6.24 8.11 -1.02
N ILE A 333 -5.49 8.50 0.01
CA ILE A 333 -5.14 7.60 1.12
C ILE A 333 -6.40 7.16 1.88
N PHE A 334 -7.33 8.07 2.17
CA PHE A 334 -8.61 7.72 2.78
C PHE A 334 -9.47 6.81 1.89
N MET A 335 -9.44 7.04 0.58
CA MET A 335 -10.14 6.24 -0.42
C MET A 335 -9.57 4.81 -0.49
N LYS A 336 -8.25 4.68 -0.69
CA LYS A 336 -7.54 3.39 -0.78
C LYS A 336 -7.62 2.60 0.52
N GLY A 337 -7.61 3.29 1.67
CA GLY A 337 -7.81 2.69 2.98
C GLY A 337 -9.27 2.27 3.27
N GLY A 338 -10.22 2.62 2.41
CA GLY A 338 -11.66 2.34 2.62
C GLY A 338 -12.26 3.12 3.79
N CYS A 339 -11.57 4.15 4.30
CA CYS A 339 -12.00 4.91 5.47
C CYS A 339 -13.33 5.63 5.20
N VAL A 340 -13.47 6.18 3.99
CA VAL A 340 -14.65 6.95 3.56
C VAL A 340 -15.96 6.15 3.57
N ALA A 341 -15.87 4.81 3.43
CA ALA A 341 -17.05 3.95 3.42
C ALA A 341 -17.67 3.82 4.82
N CYS A 342 -16.84 3.92 5.86
CA CYS A 342 -17.27 3.73 7.23
C CYS A 342 -17.45 5.05 7.96
N HIS A 343 -16.61 6.04 7.67
CA HIS A 343 -16.49 7.26 8.42
C HIS A 343 -16.97 8.47 7.62
N THR A 344 -17.59 9.41 8.33
CA THR A 344 -17.77 10.77 7.83
C THR A 344 -16.48 11.53 8.06
N ILE A 345 -15.90 12.07 6.99
CA ILE A 345 -14.60 12.76 7.04
C ILE A 345 -14.76 14.15 6.41
N PRO A 346 -14.92 15.21 7.22
CA PRO A 346 -15.06 16.57 6.71
C PRO A 346 -13.88 16.96 5.81
N GLY A 347 -14.19 17.54 4.65
CA GLY A 347 -13.20 17.95 3.65
C GLY A 347 -12.77 16.86 2.67
N ILE A 348 -13.24 15.63 2.83
CA ILE A 348 -13.04 14.54 1.88
C ILE A 348 -14.36 14.27 1.14
N GLU A 349 -14.35 14.47 -0.17
CA GLU A 349 -15.53 14.26 -1.01
C GLU A 349 -16.02 12.80 -0.94
N GLY A 350 -17.32 12.59 -0.80
CA GLY A 350 -17.93 11.26 -0.71
C GLY A 350 -17.75 10.54 0.63
N ALA A 351 -17.01 11.11 1.59
CA ALA A 351 -16.83 10.53 2.91
C ALA A 351 -18.01 10.84 3.85
N THR A 352 -19.11 10.10 3.66
CA THR A 352 -20.37 10.24 4.43
C THR A 352 -20.72 8.99 5.23
N GLY A 353 -19.77 8.07 5.41
CA GLY A 353 -19.98 6.82 6.14
C GLY A 353 -20.48 7.06 7.56
N LYS A 354 -21.44 6.24 8.00
CA LYS A 354 -22.04 6.30 9.35
C LYS A 354 -21.82 5.05 10.19
N VAL A 355 -21.05 4.09 9.67
CA VAL A 355 -20.75 2.84 10.40
C VAL A 355 -19.74 3.08 11.51
N GLY A 356 -18.78 3.99 11.29
CA GLY A 356 -17.85 4.50 12.28
C GLY A 356 -18.19 5.93 12.70
N PRO A 357 -17.54 6.45 13.76
CA PRO A 357 -17.71 7.83 14.20
C PRO A 357 -17.25 8.85 13.16
N ALA A 358 -17.84 10.04 13.16
CA ALA A 358 -17.32 11.15 12.38
C ALA A 358 -15.89 11.52 12.85
N LEU A 359 -14.97 11.68 11.90
CA LEU A 359 -13.55 11.90 12.17
C LEU A 359 -13.21 13.39 12.31
N ILE A 360 -13.79 14.01 13.34
CA ILE A 360 -13.48 15.38 13.79
C ILE A 360 -12.48 15.35 14.95
N GLU A 361 -11.36 14.67 14.73
CA GLU A 361 -10.47 14.24 15.83
C GLU A 361 -9.72 15.40 16.51
N GLY A 362 -9.56 16.54 15.84
CA GLY A 362 -9.08 17.77 16.48
C GLY A 362 -9.98 18.27 17.62
N THR A 363 -11.28 17.94 17.59
CA THR A 363 -12.24 18.21 18.68
C THR A 363 -12.43 17.00 19.58
N ASN A 364 -12.56 15.80 18.99
CA ASN A 364 -12.96 14.60 19.72
C ASN A 364 -11.83 13.93 20.52
N ALA A 365 -10.62 13.83 19.96
CA ALA A 365 -9.53 13.09 20.59
C ALA A 365 -9.14 13.64 21.99
N PRO A 366 -9.08 14.96 22.25
CA PRO A 366 -8.81 15.48 23.59
C PRO A 366 -9.84 15.08 24.65
N ASN A 367 -11.10 14.88 24.25
CA ASN A 367 -12.17 14.44 25.13
C ASN A 367 -12.09 12.93 25.35
N ARG A 368 -11.84 12.14 24.30
CA ARG A 368 -11.72 10.68 24.35
C ARG A 368 -10.50 10.24 25.17
N LEU A 369 -9.39 10.97 25.10
CA LEU A 369 -8.21 10.73 25.96
C LEU A 369 -8.49 10.89 27.46
N LYS A 370 -9.55 11.62 27.83
CA LYS A 370 -9.99 11.82 29.22
C LYS A 370 -11.13 10.88 29.61
N ASP A 371 -11.63 10.08 28.67
CA ASP A 371 -12.73 9.15 28.93
C ASP A 371 -12.26 8.04 29.90
N PRO A 372 -12.99 7.76 31.00
CA PRO A 372 -12.62 6.68 31.92
C PRO A 372 -12.55 5.29 31.26
N GLY A 373 -13.25 5.10 30.13
CA GLY A 373 -13.21 3.90 29.32
C GLY A 373 -12.02 3.80 28.37
N TYR A 374 -11.20 4.84 28.25
CA TYR A 374 -9.99 4.82 27.43
C TYR A 374 -8.90 3.96 28.06
N LYS A 375 -8.54 2.86 27.37
CA LYS A 375 -7.53 1.88 27.81
C LYS A 375 -6.24 1.93 26.98
N GLY A 376 -6.17 2.86 26.05
CA GLY A 376 -5.02 3.09 25.20
C GLY A 376 -3.85 3.76 25.92
N LYS A 377 -2.76 3.98 25.18
CA LYS A 377 -1.50 4.54 25.67
C LYS A 377 -1.20 5.94 25.14
N ALA A 378 -2.00 6.45 24.21
CA ALA A 378 -1.78 7.76 23.62
C ALA A 378 -1.90 8.88 24.65
N LYS A 379 -1.10 9.93 24.45
CA LYS A 379 -1.06 11.13 25.30
C LYS A 379 -1.30 12.42 24.52
N SER A 380 -1.36 12.33 23.20
CA SER A 380 -1.62 13.45 22.31
C SER A 380 -2.70 13.10 21.29
N VAL A 381 -3.28 14.12 20.64
CA VAL A 381 -4.28 13.92 19.58
C VAL A 381 -3.73 13.05 18.45
N LYS A 382 -2.50 13.33 18.00
CA LYS A 382 -1.86 12.56 16.93
C LYS A 382 -1.62 11.11 17.35
N GLU A 383 -1.09 10.90 18.57
CA GLU A 383 -0.91 9.54 19.10
C GLU A 383 -2.24 8.77 19.23
N TYR A 384 -3.32 9.45 19.61
CA TYR A 384 -4.65 8.82 19.73
C TYR A 384 -5.16 8.36 18.36
N ILE A 385 -5.00 9.20 17.33
CA ILE A 385 -5.41 8.85 15.96
C ILE A 385 -4.54 7.71 15.44
N THR A 386 -3.21 7.76 15.65
CA THR A 386 -2.30 6.67 15.27
C THR A 386 -2.68 5.37 15.95
N GLU A 387 -2.95 5.39 17.26
CA GLU A 387 -3.38 4.19 18.00
C GLU A 387 -4.73 3.69 17.49
N SER A 388 -5.68 4.57 17.21
CA SER A 388 -6.99 4.18 16.66
C SER A 388 -6.87 3.51 15.28
N ILE A 389 -5.84 3.83 14.49
CA ILE A 389 -5.59 3.21 13.18
C ILE A 389 -4.86 1.88 13.33
N LEU A 390 -3.85 1.81 14.20
CA LEU A 390 -2.97 0.64 14.34
C LEU A 390 -3.52 -0.43 15.30
N ASP A 391 -4.30 -0.03 16.29
CA ASP A 391 -4.95 -0.88 17.29
C ASP A 391 -6.38 -0.38 17.59
N PRO A 392 -7.31 -0.50 16.62
CA PRO A 392 -8.64 0.11 16.71
C PRO A 392 -9.49 -0.41 17.88
N SER A 393 -9.20 -1.61 18.40
CA SER A 393 -9.91 -2.16 19.55
C SER A 393 -9.35 -1.69 20.91
N ALA A 394 -8.25 -0.92 20.93
CA ALA A 394 -7.71 -0.34 22.17
C ALA A 394 -8.71 0.62 22.84
N TYR A 395 -9.49 1.33 22.02
CA TYR A 395 -10.61 2.13 22.45
C TYR A 395 -11.68 2.22 21.36
N VAL A 396 -12.86 1.69 21.66
CA VAL A 396 -14.04 1.79 20.79
C VAL A 396 -14.93 2.90 21.33
N VAL A 397 -15.23 3.88 20.47
CA VAL A 397 -16.12 4.98 20.82
C VAL A 397 -17.48 4.43 21.23
N LYS A 398 -18.05 4.99 22.30
CA LYS A 398 -19.38 4.62 22.80
C LYS A 398 -20.41 4.61 21.68
N ASP A 399 -21.30 3.61 21.70
CA ASP A 399 -22.38 3.37 20.73
C ASP A 399 -21.95 2.83 19.35
N TYR A 400 -20.66 2.53 19.16
CA TYR A 400 -20.13 1.83 17.97
C TYR A 400 -19.73 0.39 18.29
N PRO A 401 -19.89 -0.57 17.35
CA PRO A 401 -19.48 -1.95 17.57
C PRO A 401 -17.96 -2.11 17.47
N ASP A 402 -17.39 -2.98 18.31
CA ASP A 402 -15.98 -3.39 18.19
C ASP A 402 -15.77 -4.28 16.95
N ASN A 403 -14.52 -4.41 16.51
CA ASN A 403 -14.08 -5.22 15.36
C ASN A 403 -14.63 -4.78 13.99
N GLN A 404 -15.26 -3.62 13.90
CA GLN A 404 -15.72 -3.04 12.63
C GLN A 404 -14.60 -2.36 11.84
N MET A 405 -13.57 -1.88 12.53
CA MET A 405 -12.39 -1.26 11.90
C MET A 405 -11.30 -2.32 11.72
N PRO A 406 -10.76 -2.49 10.49
CA PRO A 406 -9.70 -3.47 10.21
C PRO A 406 -8.49 -3.34 11.13
N LYS A 407 -8.01 -4.46 11.67
CA LYS A 407 -6.85 -4.52 12.60
C LYS A 407 -5.50 -4.65 11.90
N ASP A 408 -5.49 -4.65 10.57
CA ASP A 408 -4.32 -4.91 9.75
C ASP A 408 -3.86 -3.67 8.97
N PHE A 409 -4.41 -2.48 9.25
CA PHE A 409 -3.93 -1.23 8.67
C PHE A 409 -2.45 -0.99 8.92
N GLY A 410 -1.89 -1.41 10.06
CA GLY A 410 -0.44 -1.34 10.30
C GLY A 410 0.42 -2.19 9.36
N LYS A 411 -0.18 -3.12 8.62
CA LYS A 411 0.48 -3.91 7.58
C LYS A 411 0.15 -3.42 6.17
N LYS A 412 -0.96 -2.70 6.03
CA LYS A 412 -1.54 -2.27 4.76
C LYS A 412 -1.31 -0.81 4.44
N LEU A 413 -1.02 0.04 5.41
CA LEU A 413 -0.68 1.44 5.19
C LEU A 413 0.79 1.63 5.57
N SER A 414 1.55 2.32 4.71
CA SER A 414 2.91 2.71 5.07
C SER A 414 2.88 3.69 6.25
N ALA A 415 4.01 3.84 6.95
CA ALA A 415 4.16 4.89 7.96
C ALA A 415 3.93 6.30 7.40
N GLY A 416 4.30 6.54 6.13
CA GLY A 416 4.05 7.81 5.45
C GLY A 416 2.55 8.06 5.26
N ALA A 417 1.81 7.04 4.81
CA ALA A 417 0.36 7.13 4.63
C ALA A 417 -0.36 7.37 5.96
N VAL A 418 0.00 6.63 7.01
CA VAL A 418 -0.56 6.82 8.36
C VAL A 418 -0.28 8.23 8.88
N ASN A 419 0.95 8.74 8.71
CA ASN A 419 1.30 10.08 9.15
C ASN A 419 0.49 11.16 8.44
N LYS A 420 0.30 11.09 7.12
CA LYS A 420 -0.55 12.05 6.37
C LYS A 420 -2.00 12.05 6.88
N VAL A 421 -2.57 10.86 7.08
CA VAL A 421 -3.93 10.71 7.64
C VAL A 421 -4.03 11.31 9.03
N VAL A 422 -3.06 11.01 9.92
CA VAL A 422 -3.01 11.54 11.29
C VAL A 422 -2.89 13.06 11.28
N ASP A 423 -2.02 13.61 10.42
CA ASP A 423 -1.80 15.05 10.31
C ASP A 423 -3.07 15.78 9.86
N TYR A 424 -3.78 15.24 8.87
CA TYR A 424 -5.07 15.78 8.43
C TYR A 424 -6.11 15.71 9.55
N LEU A 425 -6.40 14.51 10.09
CA LEU A 425 -7.44 14.30 11.10
C LEU A 425 -7.19 15.08 12.39
N SER A 426 -5.93 15.30 12.78
CA SER A 426 -5.57 16.08 13.97
C SER A 426 -5.97 17.56 13.86
N GLN A 427 -6.21 18.06 12.65
CA GLN A 427 -6.60 19.43 12.36
C GLN A 427 -8.10 19.58 12.11
N VAL A 428 -8.81 18.49 11.78
CA VAL A 428 -10.27 18.52 11.56
C VAL A 428 -10.99 18.79 12.87
N LYS A 429 -11.72 19.91 12.95
CA LYS A 429 -12.48 20.34 14.13
C LYS A 429 -13.95 20.55 13.80
N GLU A 430 -14.79 20.32 14.81
CA GLU A 430 -16.22 20.61 14.73
C GLU A 430 -16.48 22.10 14.44
N GLY A 431 -17.30 22.39 13.43
CA GLY A 431 -17.70 23.76 13.08
C GLY A 431 -16.60 24.65 12.50
N GLN A 432 -15.46 24.08 12.09
CA GLN A 432 -14.39 24.80 11.38
C GLN A 432 -14.21 24.26 9.98
N ASP A 433 -13.71 25.10 9.07
CA ASP A 433 -13.37 24.67 7.72
C ASP A 433 -12.31 23.55 7.77
N PRO A 434 -12.49 22.48 6.98
CA PRO A 434 -11.56 21.37 6.98
C PRO A 434 -10.18 21.80 6.45
N PRO A 435 -9.10 21.15 6.91
CA PRO A 435 -7.76 21.41 6.39
C PRO A 435 -7.70 21.09 4.88
N PRO A 436 -6.79 21.75 4.14
CA PRO A 436 -6.61 21.47 2.72
C PRO A 436 -6.17 20.02 2.49
N VAL A 437 -6.65 19.46 1.39
CA VAL A 437 -6.32 18.11 0.93
C VAL A 437 -5.05 18.21 0.10
N GLU A 438 -3.89 18.10 0.75
CA GLU A 438 -2.56 18.04 0.08
C GLU A 438 -2.01 16.62 0.01
#